data_AF-A0A1G8QQP9-F1
#
_entry.id   AF-A0A1G8QQP9-F1
#
_cell.length_a   1.000
_cell.length_b   1.000
_cell.length_c   1.000
_cell.angle_alpha   90.00
_cell.angle_beta   90.00
_cell.angle_gamma   90.00
#
_symmetry.space_group_name_H-M   'P 1'
#
loop_
_entity.id
_entity.type
_entity.pdbx_description
1 polymer ?
#
loop_
_entity_poly.entity_id
_entity_poly.type
_entity_poly.pdbx_seq_one_letter_code
_entity_poly.pdbx_strand_id
1 'polypeptide(L)' 'MLSIDVGEGGEWPHIFEKIKKAEVLLIGTPVWLGERSSIATKVIKRIYAASSFTNEKGQFLYYNNIGGTVVTGNEVHPI' A
#
# COMPACT_ATOMS: atom_id res chain seq x y z
N MET A 1 14.94 -3.28 9.69
CA MET A 1 13.95 -4.30 9.30
C MET A 1 12.57 -3.67 9.43
N LEU A 2 11.81 -3.50 8.35
CA LEU A 2 10.42 -3.00 8.45
C LEU A 2 9.58 -4.14 9.02
N SER A 3 9.30 -4.12 10.31
CA SER A 3 8.44 -5.12 10.96
C SER A 3 6.99 -4.91 10.53
N ILE A 4 6.26 -6.02 10.35
CA ILE A 4 4.80 -5.99 10.18
C ILE A 4 4.09 -5.52 11.45
N ASP A 5 4.78 -5.63 12.58
CA ASP A 5 4.36 -5.17 13.88
C ASP A 5 5.08 -3.86 14.21
N VAL A 6 4.41 -2.74 13.98
CA VAL A 6 4.91 -1.42 14.39
C VAL A 6 4.22 -1.08 15.71
N GLY A 7 4.62 -1.79 16.77
CA GLY A 7 4.30 -1.52 18.18
C GLY A 7 2.88 -1.88 18.62
N GLU A 8 2.77 -2.29 19.89
CA GLU A 8 1.49 -2.48 20.58
C GLU A 8 0.67 -1.17 20.50
N GLY A 9 -0.38 -1.15 19.67
CA GLY A 9 -1.33 -0.03 19.54
C GLY A 9 -1.49 0.57 18.14
N GLY A 10 -0.77 0.11 17.12
CA GLY A 10 -0.96 0.59 15.74
C GLY A 10 -2.13 -0.09 15.00
N GLU A 11 -2.90 0.65 14.21
CA GLU A 11 -3.99 0.11 13.36
C GLU A 11 -3.50 -0.75 12.16
N TRP A 12 -2.19 -0.83 11.94
CA TRP A 12 -1.63 -1.46 10.74
C TRP A 12 -1.98 -2.95 10.60
N PRO A 13 -1.89 -3.81 11.64
CA PRO A 13 -2.26 -5.21 11.51
C PRO A 13 -3.71 -5.38 11.05
N HIS A 14 -4.64 -4.56 11.54
CA HIS A 14 -6.04 -4.60 11.12
C HIS A 14 -6.22 -4.17 9.65
N ILE A 15 -5.54 -3.10 9.23
CA ILE A 15 -5.53 -2.65 7.82
C ILE A 15 -4.90 -3.73 6.92
N PHE A 16 -3.82 -4.35 7.36
CA PHE A 16 -3.11 -5.37 6.60
C PHE A 16 -3.96 -6.64 6.39
N GLU A 17 -4.72 -7.06 7.41
CA GLU A 17 -5.68 -8.16 7.26
C GLU A 17 -6.79 -7.83 6.25
N LYS A 18 -7.23 -6.57 6.16
CA LYS A 18 -8.15 -6.14 5.10
C LYS A 18 -7.50 -6.23 3.72
N ILE A 19 -6.25 -5.78 3.59
CA ILE A 19 -5.50 -5.86 2.32
C ILE A 19 -5.31 -7.31 1.87
N LYS A 20 -4.91 -8.22 2.77
CA LYS A 20 -4.74 -9.65 2.48
C LYS A 20 -5.99 -10.32 1.92
N LYS A 21 -7.17 -9.89 2.37
CA LYS A 21 -8.47 -10.44 1.96
C LYS A 21 -9.04 -9.78 0.70
N ALA A 22 -8.45 -8.68 0.25
CA ALA A 22 -8.97 -7.91 -0.88
C ALA A 22 -8.45 -8.47 -2.21
N GLU A 23 -9.36 -8.74 -3.15
CA GLU A 23 -8.99 -9.10 -4.53
C GLU A 23 -8.49 -7.88 -5.33
N VAL A 24 -9.01 -6.69 -5.00
CA VAL A 24 -8.65 -5.40 -5.62
C VAL A 24 -8.17 -4.43 -4.55
N LEU A 25 -6.99 -3.84 -4.76
CA LEU A 25 -6.45 -2.76 -3.93
C LEU A 25 -6.28 -1.49 -4.78
N LEU A 26 -6.94 -0.41 -4.36
CA LEU A 26 -6.75 0.93 -4.92
C LEU A 26 -6.03 1.83 -3.89
N ILE A 27 -4.92 2.43 -4.29
CA ILE A 27 -4.26 3.47 -3.48
C ILE A 27 -4.68 4.84 -4.01
N GLY A 28 -5.48 5.56 -3.23
CA GLY A 28 -5.77 6.97 -3.48
C GLY A 28 -4.67 7.83 -2.87
N THR A 29 -4.01 8.69 -3.66
CA THR A 29 -3.02 9.65 -3.14
C THR A 29 -3.11 10.99 -3.84
N PRO A 30 -2.94 12.11 -3.12
CA PRO A 30 -2.60 13.35 -3.77
C PRO A 30 -1.18 13.27 -4.34
N VAL A 31 -0.91 14.10 -5.35
CA VAL A 31 0.44 14.40 -5.85
C VAL A 31 0.75 15.88 -5.63
N TRP A 32 1.97 16.18 -5.17
CA TRP A 32 2.51 17.54 -5.03
C TRP A 32 3.96 17.54 -5.46
N LEU A 33 4.36 18.45 -6.36
CA LEU A 33 5.73 18.51 -6.91
C LEU A 33 6.24 17.16 -7.42
N GLY A 34 5.37 16.38 -8.09
CA GLY A 34 5.70 15.06 -8.63
C GLY A 34 5.73 13.93 -7.59
N GLU A 35 5.52 14.21 -6.31
CA GLU A 35 5.61 13.23 -5.24
C GLU A 35 4.24 12.86 -4.68
N ARG A 36 4.06 11.57 -4.39
CA ARG A 36 2.91 11.04 -3.65
C ARG A 36 2.97 11.42 -2.18
N SER A 37 1.84 11.35 -1.48
CA SER A 37 1.80 11.63 -0.04
C SER A 37 2.75 10.74 0.77
N SER A 38 3.23 11.28 1.90
CA SER A 38 4.03 10.54 2.89
C SER A 38 3.29 9.31 3.42
N ILE A 39 1.96 9.39 3.56
CA ILE A 39 1.10 8.28 3.96
C ILE A 39 1.08 7.17 2.90
N ALA A 40 0.88 7.49 1.62
CA ALA A 40 0.95 6.51 0.55
C ALA A 40 2.33 5.84 0.49
N THR A 41 3.40 6.61 0.64
CA THR A 41 4.76 6.06 0.73
C THR A 41 4.93 5.10 1.93
N LYS A 42 4.39 5.44 3.10
CA LYS A 42 4.43 4.58 4.29
C LYS A 42 3.66 3.27 4.07
N VAL A 43 2.48 3.34 3.47
CA VAL A 43 1.64 2.17 3.14
C VAL A 43 2.37 1.26 2.14
N ILE A 44 2.89 1.81 1.04
CA ILE A 44 3.63 1.04 0.02
C ILE A 44 4.84 0.33 0.62
N LYS A 45 5.63 1.02 1.46
CA LYS A 45 6.77 0.40 2.16
C LYS A 45 6.36 -0.77 3.05
N ARG A 46 5.22 -0.68 3.73
CA ARG A 46 4.72 -1.75 4.60
C ARG A 46 4.12 -2.91 3.81
N ILE A 47 3.42 -2.65 2.70
CA ILE A 47 2.97 -3.70 1.77
C ILE A 47 4.19 -4.46 1.21
N TYR A 48 5.22 -3.72 0.81
CA TYR A 48 6.47 -4.28 0.30
C TYR A 48 7.24 -5.08 1.36
N ALA A 49 7.12 -4.74 2.65
CA ALA A 49 7.74 -5.50 3.73
C ALA A 49 7.22 -6.94 3.83
N ALA A 50 6.02 -7.22 3.31
CA ALA A 50 5.45 -8.57 3.21
C ALA A 50 5.72 -9.25 1.84
N SER A 51 6.64 -8.72 1.03
CA SER A 51 6.92 -9.25 -0.32
C SER A 51 7.48 -10.68 -0.33
N SER A 52 8.09 -11.13 0.77
CA SER A 52 8.57 -12.51 0.93
C SER A 52 7.51 -13.48 1.47
N PHE A 53 6.31 -13.00 1.83
CA PHE A 53 5.28 -13.84 2.44
C PHE A 53 4.56 -14.62 1.35
N THR A 54 4.09 -15.81 1.70
CA THR A 54 3.34 -16.69 0.81
C THR A 54 1.92 -16.95 1.32
N ASN A 55 1.01 -17.24 0.38
CA ASN A 55 -0.31 -17.78 0.69
C ASN A 55 -0.23 -19.30 0.94
N GLU A 56 -1.37 -19.91 1.30
CA GLU A 56 -1.46 -21.36 1.57
C GLU A 56 -1.11 -22.25 0.38
N LYS A 57 -1.09 -21.69 -0.83
CA LYS A 57 -0.72 -22.38 -2.08
C LYS A 57 0.77 -22.24 -2.41
N GLY A 58 1.56 -21.63 -1.53
CA GLY A 58 2.99 -21.39 -1.74
C GLY A 58 3.31 -20.28 -2.77
N GLN A 59 2.32 -19.47 -3.15
CA GLN A 59 2.52 -18.33 -4.06
C GLN A 59 2.79 -17.06 -3.24
N PHE A 60 3.38 -16.03 -3.84
CA PHE A 60 3.52 -14.73 -3.18
C PHE A 60 2.17 -14.23 -2.64
N LEU A 61 2.20 -13.52 -1.51
CA LEU A 61 1.00 -13.14 -0.77
C LEU A 61 -0.08 -12.45 -1.62
N TYR A 62 0.32 -11.61 -2.60
CA TYR A 62 -0.58 -10.84 -3.46
C TYR A 62 -0.75 -11.44 -4.87
N TYR A 63 -0.42 -12.71 -5.05
CA TYR A 63 -0.52 -13.37 -6.35
C TYR A 63 -1.98 -13.47 -6.81
N ASN A 64 -2.24 -13.11 -8.08
CA ASN A 64 -3.58 -12.94 -8.69
C ASN A 64 -4.44 -11.78 -8.15
N ASN A 65 -3.90 -10.90 -7.31
CA ASN A 65 -4.62 -9.68 -6.90
C ASN A 65 -4.47 -8.56 -7.95
N ILE A 66 -5.43 -7.64 -7.97
CA ILE A 66 -5.43 -6.46 -8.84
C ILE A 66 -4.98 -5.24 -8.03
N GLY A 67 -3.99 -4.50 -8.55
CA GLY A 67 -3.53 -3.23 -8.00
C GLY A 67 -3.87 -2.05 -8.90
N GLY A 68 -4.35 -0.95 -8.33
CA GLY A 68 -4.60 0.29 -9.05
C GLY A 68 -4.33 1.52 -8.18
N THR A 69 -4.37 2.70 -8.80
CA THR A 69 -4.14 3.97 -8.11
C THR A 69 -5.11 5.03 -8.62
N VAL A 70 -5.53 5.91 -7.73
CA VAL A 70 -6.24 7.15 -8.07
C VAL A 70 -5.38 8.29 -7.59
N VAL A 71 -4.93 9.11 -8.53
CA VAL A 71 -4.04 10.23 -8.24
C VAL A 71 -4.79 11.52 -8.49
N THR A 72 -4.79 12.41 -7.50
CA THR A 72 -5.33 13.76 -7.63
C THR A 72 -4.21 14.76 -7.48
N GLY A 73 -4.18 15.78 -8.34
CA GLY A 73 -3.19 16.84 -8.35
C GLY A 73 -3.86 18.17 -8.65
N ASN A 74 -3.22 19.26 -8.24
CA ASN A 74 -3.79 20.60 -8.35
C ASN A 74 -3.06 21.44 -9.41
N GLU A 75 -2.62 20.83 -10.52
CA GLU A 75 -1.77 21.47 -11.52
C GLU A 75 -2.16 22.94 -11.77
N VAL A 76 -1.26 23.90 -11.51
CA VAL A 76 -1.35 25.26 -12.06
C VAL A 76 -0.06 25.52 -12.82
N HIS A 77 -0.05 25.19 -14.11
CA HIS A 77 0.79 25.87 -15.08
C HIS A 77 0.02 26.01 -16.39
N PRO A 78 -0.33 27.24 -16.83
CA PRO A 78 -0.60 27.47 -18.23
C PRO A 78 0.71 27.27 -18.98
N ILE A 79 0.67 26.45 -20.03
CA ILE A 79 1.69 26.44 -21.07
C ILE A 79 1.56 27.75 -21.86
#